data_AF-A0A9W9C534-F1
#
_entry.id   AF-A0A9W9C534-F1
#
_cell.length_a   1.000
_cell.length_b   1.000
_cell.length_c   1.000
_cell.angle_alpha   90.00
_cell.angle_beta   90.00
_cell.angle_gamma   90.00
#
_symmetry.space_group_name_H-M   'P 1'
#
loop_
_entity.id
_entity.type
_entity.pdbx_description
1 polymer ?
#
loop_
_entity_poly.entity_id
_entity_poly.type
_entity_poly.pdbx_seq_one_letter_code
_entity_poly.pdbx_strand_id
1 'polypeptide(L)'
;MLLQELPLDFTFVKSSYQSQVQQVVRDNAGDGTTTTGLRANEVTVMALNEIAVAHGRGFFWHFPNRDRLKNDRDTTNHGKENKKTRKRMEKEEEPAVPQQVPPDRMAETTKPTFPTITYMDYRWSGEARERFRKTPHRARYLLCDGLLNPPAQGQSAHRVHCIQYASHALYQVFATGRPSLVVLQMDSAFYAMSTRDMEALCGGRMRHNGMQFSQVSKLWGVDEHNVEDFSCADVESLYARLIDLCERDRQSDPITVEELSRRIPRPRAPPKPAQLLGWAIGEQGNNRSGPKSSKGSTRPRRKGREDEQRAGACVVEGIELGSS
;
A
#
# COMPACT_ATOMS: atom_id res chain seq x y z
N MET A 1 -1.87 11.62 5.29
CA MET A 1 -2.54 10.32 5.50
C MET A 1 -2.25 9.89 6.91
N LEU A 2 -3.24 9.99 7.80
CA LEU A 2 -3.15 9.53 9.18
C LEU A 2 -3.86 8.17 9.28
N LEU A 3 -3.15 7.09 8.98
CA LEU A 3 -3.69 5.72 8.97
C LEU A 3 -3.81 5.15 10.39
N GLN A 4 -4.85 5.47 11.16
CA GLN A 4 -4.79 5.29 12.61
C GLN A 4 -5.01 3.87 13.16
N GLU A 5 -5.60 2.90 12.43
CA GLU A 5 -6.05 1.62 13.05
C GLU A 5 -5.90 0.36 12.16
N LEU A 6 -4.72 0.10 11.60
CA LEU A 6 -4.40 -1.28 11.19
C LEU A 6 -4.01 -2.07 12.44
N PRO A 7 -4.68 -3.19 12.78
CA PRO A 7 -4.38 -3.88 14.02
C PRO A 7 -3.00 -4.54 13.96
N LEU A 8 -2.32 -4.59 15.11
CA LEU A 8 -0.89 -4.93 15.19
C LEU A 8 -0.57 -6.39 14.83
N ASP A 9 -1.56 -7.29 14.84
CA ASP A 9 -1.35 -8.75 14.81
C ASP A 9 -1.98 -9.49 13.61
N PHE A 10 -2.22 -8.81 12.47
CA PHE A 10 -2.87 -9.43 11.31
C PHE A 10 -1.91 -10.04 10.29
N THR A 11 -1.66 -11.35 10.32
CA THR A 11 -1.02 -12.02 9.17
C THR A 11 -1.84 -11.81 7.89
N PHE A 12 -1.18 -11.37 6.81
CA PHE A 12 -1.81 -11.20 5.51
C PHE A 12 -1.81 -12.48 4.69
N VAL A 13 -0.85 -13.37 4.94
CA VAL A 13 -0.83 -14.69 4.33
C VAL A 13 -1.88 -15.58 4.99
N LYS A 14 -2.74 -16.14 4.14
CA LYS A 14 -3.70 -17.18 4.51
C LYS A 14 -3.34 -18.50 3.83
N SER A 15 -3.68 -19.59 4.50
CA SER A 15 -3.42 -20.95 4.03
C SER A 15 -4.31 -21.37 2.85
N SER A 16 -5.35 -20.59 2.53
CA SER A 16 -6.25 -20.89 1.42
C SER A 16 -6.63 -19.62 0.65
N TYR A 17 -6.96 -19.79 -0.64
CA TYR A 17 -7.52 -18.74 -1.48
C TYR A 17 -8.75 -18.05 -0.87
N GLN A 18 -9.74 -18.84 -0.45
CA GLN A 18 -10.99 -18.29 0.09
C GLN A 18 -10.74 -17.42 1.31
N SER A 19 -9.88 -17.88 2.22
CA SER A 19 -9.48 -17.09 3.40
C SER A 19 -8.78 -15.80 3.01
N GLN A 20 -7.98 -15.80 1.93
CA GLN A 20 -7.31 -14.61 1.43
C GLN A 20 -8.30 -13.58 0.88
N VAL A 21 -9.21 -14.02 0.01
CA VAL A 21 -10.15 -13.12 -0.69
C VAL A 21 -11.22 -12.56 0.24
N GLN A 22 -11.64 -13.33 1.24
CA GLN A 22 -12.61 -12.89 2.25
C GLN A 22 -11.98 -11.96 3.31
N GLN A 23 -10.67 -11.76 3.28
CA GLN A 23 -9.99 -10.92 4.25
C GLN A 23 -10.36 -9.44 4.02
N VAL A 24 -11.15 -8.89 4.95
CA VAL A 24 -11.45 -7.46 4.99
C VAL A 24 -10.48 -6.79 5.93
N VAL A 25 -9.53 -6.05 5.36
CA VAL A 25 -8.63 -5.17 6.13
C VAL A 25 -9.14 -3.75 5.99
N ARG A 26 -9.36 -3.04 7.10
CA ARG A 26 -9.82 -1.65 7.10
C ARG A 26 -8.68 -0.72 7.47
N ASP A 27 -8.66 0.44 6.85
CA ASP A 27 -7.76 1.54 7.15
C ASP A 27 -8.58 2.81 7.37
N ASN A 28 -8.10 3.70 8.23
CA ASN A 28 -8.75 5.00 8.43
C ASN A 28 -8.31 5.95 7.31
N ALA A 29 -9.28 6.61 6.71
CA ALA A 29 -9.02 7.67 5.74
C ALA A 29 -8.14 8.76 6.37
N GLY A 30 -7.49 9.54 5.50
CA GLY A 30 -6.51 10.52 5.95
C GLY A 30 -7.05 11.59 6.90
N ASP A 31 -8.37 11.78 6.95
CA ASP A 31 -9.11 12.69 7.83
C ASP A 31 -9.60 12.04 9.13
N GLY A 32 -9.42 10.72 9.29
CA GLY A 32 -9.85 9.95 10.45
C GLY A 32 -11.36 9.74 10.57
N THR A 33 -12.16 10.20 9.60
CA THR A 33 -13.64 10.17 9.71
C THR A 33 -14.25 8.93 9.08
N THR A 34 -13.55 8.30 8.13
CA THR A 34 -14.07 7.15 7.38
C THR A 34 -13.10 5.97 7.46
N THR A 35 -13.64 4.76 7.58
CA THR A 35 -12.86 3.52 7.41
C THR A 35 -13.01 3.06 5.97
N THR A 36 -11.91 2.92 5.25
CA THR A 36 -11.86 2.36 3.90
C THR A 36 -11.23 0.98 3.93
N GLY A 37 -11.88 -0.01 3.32
CA GLY A 37 -11.27 -1.31 3.11
C GLY A 37 -10.06 -1.23 2.19
N LEU A 38 -8.99 -1.94 2.51
CA LEU A 38 -7.89 -2.20 1.58
C LEU A 38 -8.42 -3.00 0.39
N ARG A 39 -7.81 -2.75 -0.77
CA ARG A 39 -8.17 -3.37 -2.03
C ARG A 39 -7.55 -4.76 -2.15
N ALA A 40 -8.14 -5.58 -3.02
CA ALA A 40 -7.64 -6.92 -3.30
C ALA A 40 -6.15 -6.94 -3.71
N ASN A 41 -5.70 -6.01 -4.56
CA ASN A 41 -4.29 -5.93 -4.95
C ASN A 41 -3.38 -5.52 -3.79
N GLU A 42 -3.84 -4.62 -2.91
CA GLU A 42 -3.10 -4.18 -1.72
C GLU A 42 -2.92 -5.32 -0.73
N VAL A 43 -4.01 -6.02 -0.40
CA VAL A 43 -4.01 -7.20 0.47
C VAL A 43 -3.14 -8.32 -0.12
N THR A 44 -3.22 -8.55 -1.44
CA THR A 44 -2.40 -9.56 -2.12
C THR A 44 -0.91 -9.20 -2.08
N VAL A 45 -0.53 -7.95 -2.34
CA VAL A 45 0.88 -7.52 -2.26
C VAL A 45 1.44 -7.70 -0.86
N MET A 46 0.66 -7.40 0.18
CA MET A 46 1.07 -7.61 1.55
C MET A 46 1.35 -9.09 1.85
N ALA A 47 0.47 -9.99 1.39
CA ALA A 47 0.66 -11.43 1.54
C ALA A 47 1.87 -11.92 0.72
N LEU A 48 2.03 -11.47 -0.53
CA LEU A 48 3.18 -11.80 -1.38
C LEU A 48 4.50 -11.37 -0.74
N ASN A 49 4.55 -10.21 -0.07
CA ASN A 49 5.77 -9.75 0.61
C ASN A 49 6.08 -10.52 1.90
N GLU A 50 5.08 -10.99 2.64
CA GLU A 50 5.31 -11.91 3.77
C GLU A 50 5.96 -13.22 3.29
N ILE A 51 5.48 -13.77 2.18
CA ILE A 51 6.06 -14.95 1.53
C ILE A 51 7.46 -14.65 1.00
N ALA A 52 7.63 -13.55 0.28
CA ALA A 52 8.93 -13.13 -0.27
C ALA A 52 10.02 -13.01 0.82
N VAL A 53 9.66 -12.51 1.99
CA VAL A 53 10.55 -12.42 3.17
C VAL A 53 10.85 -13.80 3.76
N ALA A 54 9.87 -14.71 3.76
CA ALA A 54 10.10 -16.10 4.17
C ALA A 54 11.08 -16.81 3.22
N HIS A 55 10.97 -16.59 1.91
CA HIS A 55 11.89 -17.12 0.89
C HIS A 55 13.22 -16.36 0.77
N GLY A 56 13.31 -15.16 1.34
CA GLY A 56 14.49 -14.30 1.24
C GLY A 56 14.68 -13.70 -0.16
N ARG A 57 13.63 -13.68 -0.99
CA ARG A 57 13.69 -13.18 -2.37
C ARG A 57 12.40 -12.49 -2.81
N GLY A 58 12.55 -11.42 -3.57
CA GLY A 58 11.47 -10.69 -4.21
C GLY A 58 10.97 -9.53 -3.36
N PHE A 59 10.48 -8.48 -4.01
CA PHE A 59 9.71 -7.43 -3.35
C PHE A 59 8.63 -6.93 -4.30
N PHE A 60 7.42 -6.78 -3.77
CA PHE A 60 6.25 -6.33 -4.51
C PHE A 60 5.80 -4.95 -4.01
N TRP A 61 5.45 -4.06 -4.94
CA TRP A 61 4.79 -2.81 -4.62
C TRP A 61 3.38 -2.82 -5.17
N HIS A 62 2.43 -2.23 -4.44
CA HIS A 62 1.11 -1.93 -4.96
C HIS A 62 1.05 -0.49 -5.44
N PHE A 63 0.21 -0.26 -6.44
CA PHE A 63 -0.15 1.04 -6.95
C PHE A 63 -1.68 1.18 -6.97
N PRO A 64 -2.21 2.41 -6.87
CA PRO A 64 -3.66 2.60 -6.92
C PRO A 64 -4.25 2.07 -8.24
N ASN A 65 -5.32 1.28 -8.14
CA ASN A 65 -6.12 0.88 -9.31
C ASN A 65 -6.63 2.11 -10.08
N ARG A 66 -6.62 1.97 -11.40
CA ARG A 66 -6.99 3.01 -12.38
C ARG A 66 -8.42 3.53 -12.20
N ASP A 67 -9.30 2.69 -11.67
CA ASP A 67 -10.74 2.96 -11.58
C ASP A 67 -11.14 3.82 -10.37
N ARG A 68 -10.19 4.17 -9.49
CA ARG A 68 -10.44 4.99 -8.28
C ARG A 68 -11.10 6.34 -8.59
N LEU A 69 -10.97 6.83 -9.83
CA LEU A 69 -11.46 8.15 -10.20
C LEU A 69 -12.98 8.23 -10.43
N LYS A 70 -13.67 7.10 -10.66
CA LYS A 70 -15.12 7.14 -10.99
C LYS A 70 -16.03 6.47 -9.97
N ASN A 71 -15.62 5.38 -9.33
CA ASN A 71 -16.58 4.46 -8.68
C ASN A 71 -16.65 4.55 -7.15
N ASP A 72 -15.76 5.27 -6.45
CA ASP A 72 -15.84 5.43 -4.98
C ASP A 72 -17.11 6.21 -4.53
N ARG A 73 -17.89 6.76 -5.49
CA ARG A 73 -19.22 7.33 -5.23
C ARG A 73 -20.35 6.30 -5.21
N ASP A 74 -20.17 5.12 -5.82
CA ASP A 74 -21.28 4.18 -6.07
C ASP A 74 -21.29 2.96 -5.14
N THR A 75 -20.14 2.53 -4.60
CA THR A 75 -20.07 1.34 -3.73
C THR A 75 -20.59 1.55 -2.31
N THR A 76 -20.82 2.79 -1.87
CA THR A 76 -21.49 3.09 -0.59
C THR A 76 -23.01 2.94 -0.64
N ASN A 77 -23.62 2.65 -1.80
CA ASN A 77 -25.08 2.58 -1.96
C ASN A 77 -25.69 1.17 -2.05
N HIS A 78 -24.91 0.08 -2.04
CA HIS A 78 -25.49 -1.28 -2.01
C HIS A 78 -25.94 -1.77 -0.62
N GLY A 79 -26.01 -0.87 0.37
CA GLY A 79 -26.52 -1.14 1.71
C GLY A 79 -27.84 -0.45 2.07
N LYS A 80 -28.67 -0.02 1.10
CA LYS A 80 -29.96 0.67 1.40
C LYS A 80 -31.17 0.04 0.71
N GLU A 81 -31.44 -1.22 1.05
CA GLU A 81 -32.83 -1.68 1.21
C GLU A 81 -33.16 -1.75 2.71
N ASN A 82 -33.53 -0.59 3.26
CA ASN A 82 -34.40 -0.48 4.44
C ASN A 82 -34.94 0.96 4.56
N LYS A 83 -35.67 1.38 3.52
CA LYS A 83 -36.51 2.59 3.52
C LYS A 83 -37.77 2.35 4.33
N LYS A 84 -37.71 2.32 5.68
CA LYS A 84 -38.95 2.43 6.47
C LYS A 84 -38.84 2.89 7.91
N THR A 85 -37.86 3.69 8.33
CA THR A 85 -37.99 4.41 9.61
C THR A 85 -36.91 5.47 9.77
N ARG A 86 -37.24 6.73 9.43
CA ARG A 86 -36.74 7.95 10.10
C ARG A 86 -37.22 9.17 9.33
N LYS A 87 -38.47 9.53 9.59
CA LYS A 87 -39.05 10.82 9.26
C LYS A 87 -39.26 11.56 10.58
N ARG A 88 -38.18 12.05 11.20
CA ARG A 88 -38.22 13.09 12.25
C ARG A 88 -36.80 13.47 12.68
N MET A 89 -36.57 14.78 12.74
CA MET A 89 -35.36 15.51 13.12
C MET A 89 -34.42 15.85 11.94
N GLU A 90 -34.92 16.72 11.06
CA GLU A 90 -34.08 17.63 10.28
C GLU A 90 -33.65 18.76 11.22
N LYS A 91 -32.42 18.69 11.70
CA LYS A 91 -31.65 19.86 12.14
C LYS A 91 -30.63 20.07 11.03
N GLU A 92 -30.69 21.21 10.36
CA GLU A 92 -29.79 21.60 9.27
C GLU A 92 -28.34 21.64 9.80
N GLU A 93 -27.63 20.53 9.65
CA GLU A 93 -26.16 20.52 9.63
C GLU A 93 -25.76 20.78 8.18
N GLU A 94 -25.11 21.92 7.93
CA GLU A 94 -24.48 22.19 6.64
C GLU A 94 -23.57 21.01 6.28
N PRO A 95 -23.74 20.38 5.10
CA PRO A 95 -22.91 19.25 4.72
C PRO A 95 -21.47 19.74 4.60
N ALA A 96 -20.60 19.21 5.47
CA ALA A 96 -19.17 19.46 5.40
C ALA A 96 -18.70 19.22 3.96
N VAL A 97 -18.24 20.28 3.30
CA VAL A 97 -17.75 20.19 1.93
C VAL A 97 -16.62 19.17 1.93
N PRO A 98 -16.76 18.02 1.24
CA PRO A 98 -15.72 16.99 1.26
C PRO A 98 -14.43 17.64 0.76
N GLN A 99 -13.37 17.52 1.57
CA GLN A 99 -12.07 18.09 1.28
C GLN A 99 -11.60 17.54 -0.08
N GLN A 100 -11.76 18.33 -1.14
CA GLN A 100 -11.37 17.92 -2.48
C GLN A 100 -9.84 17.85 -2.53
N VAL A 101 -9.32 16.68 -2.91
CA VAL A 101 -7.90 16.53 -3.24
C VAL A 101 -7.57 17.58 -4.30
N PRO A 102 -6.52 18.42 -4.10
CA PRO A 102 -6.15 19.45 -5.06
C PRO A 102 -6.05 18.84 -6.48
N PRO A 103 -6.62 19.48 -7.53
CA PRO A 103 -6.64 18.94 -8.89
C PRO A 103 -5.25 18.54 -9.40
N ASP A 104 -4.26 19.41 -9.17
CA ASP A 104 -3.00 19.10 -8.52
C ASP A 104 -2.38 17.69 -8.53
N ARG A 105 -3.00 16.92 -7.64
CA ARG A 105 -2.61 15.61 -7.13
C ARG A 105 -3.50 14.52 -7.71
N MET A 106 -4.55 14.90 -8.45
CA MET A 106 -5.27 13.95 -9.28
C MET A 106 -4.35 13.61 -10.44
N ALA A 107 -3.70 12.45 -10.35
CA ALA A 107 -2.93 11.90 -11.45
C ALA A 107 -3.81 11.98 -12.71
N GLU A 108 -3.31 12.67 -13.75
CA GLU A 108 -3.90 12.60 -15.10
C GLU A 108 -4.22 11.14 -15.36
N THR A 109 -5.52 10.82 -15.46
CA THR A 109 -6.12 9.48 -15.55
C THR A 109 -5.08 8.44 -15.93
N THR A 110 -4.61 7.66 -14.95
CA THR A 110 -3.53 6.68 -15.08
C THR A 110 -3.66 5.97 -16.42
N LYS A 111 -2.75 6.32 -17.35
CA LYS A 111 -2.77 5.82 -18.72
C LYS A 111 -2.68 4.29 -18.72
N PRO A 112 -3.02 3.61 -19.85
CA PRO A 112 -2.91 2.15 -20.02
C PRO A 112 -1.57 1.52 -19.62
N THR A 113 -0.54 2.34 -19.41
CA THR A 113 0.84 1.97 -19.14
C THR A 113 1.20 1.90 -17.65
N PHE A 114 0.29 2.22 -16.72
CA PHE A 114 0.60 2.24 -15.29
C PHE A 114 0.30 0.90 -14.58
N PRO A 115 1.30 0.22 -13.99
CA PRO A 115 1.08 -1.07 -13.33
C PRO A 115 0.25 -0.92 -12.05
N THR A 116 -0.48 -1.97 -11.66
CA THR A 116 -1.18 -2.05 -10.36
C THR A 116 -0.32 -2.73 -9.30
N ILE A 117 0.58 -3.62 -9.73
CA ILE A 117 1.61 -4.24 -8.91
C ILE A 117 2.92 -4.18 -9.68
N THR A 118 4.04 -3.96 -9.00
CA THR A 118 5.37 -4.19 -9.59
C THR A 118 6.17 -5.16 -8.75
N TYR A 119 7.00 -5.96 -9.41
CA TYR A 119 7.90 -6.92 -8.77
C TYR A 119 9.35 -6.58 -9.10
N MET A 120 10.24 -6.67 -8.11
CA MET A 120 11.68 -6.61 -8.28
C MET A 120 12.33 -7.83 -7.64
N ASP A 121 13.36 -8.38 -8.29
CA ASP A 121 14.18 -9.47 -7.72
C ASP A 121 15.10 -8.93 -6.61
N TYR A 122 14.49 -8.58 -5.48
CA TYR A 122 15.17 -8.10 -4.28
C TYR A 122 15.70 -9.27 -3.44
N ARG A 123 16.95 -9.19 -2.99
CA ARG A 123 17.53 -10.22 -2.09
C ARG A 123 17.53 -9.70 -0.68
N TRP A 124 16.80 -10.37 0.19
CA TRP A 124 16.67 -9.94 1.57
C TRP A 124 17.89 -10.40 2.39
N SER A 125 18.58 -9.45 3.04
CA SER A 125 19.56 -9.79 4.07
C SER A 125 18.85 -10.34 5.32
N GLY A 126 19.56 -11.13 6.14
CA GLY A 126 18.99 -11.63 7.41
C GLY A 126 18.44 -10.53 8.30
N GLU A 127 19.16 -9.40 8.39
CA GLU A 127 18.72 -8.22 9.13
C GLU A 127 17.47 -7.58 8.53
N ALA A 128 17.40 -7.43 7.20
CA ALA A 128 16.24 -6.85 6.52
C ALA A 128 14.99 -7.72 6.70
N ARG A 129 15.14 -9.05 6.64
CA ARG A 129 14.04 -10.00 6.90
C ARG A 129 13.50 -9.84 8.31
N GLU A 130 14.40 -9.82 9.29
CA GLU A 130 14.03 -9.71 10.70
C GLU A 130 13.38 -8.35 11.01
N ARG A 131 13.94 -7.27 10.45
CA ARG A 131 13.37 -5.92 10.55
C ARG A 131 11.97 -5.88 9.95
N PHE A 132 11.76 -6.44 8.76
CA PHE A 132 10.44 -6.48 8.13
C PHE A 132 9.43 -7.26 8.96
N ARG A 133 9.80 -8.44 9.50
CA ARG A 133 8.93 -9.24 10.37
C ARG A 133 8.51 -8.51 11.65
N LYS A 134 9.44 -7.78 12.26
CA LYS A 134 9.19 -6.92 13.43
C LYS A 134 8.43 -5.63 13.09
N THR A 135 8.36 -5.26 11.82
CA THR A 135 7.69 -4.03 11.39
C THR A 135 6.18 -4.23 11.52
N PRO A 136 5.44 -3.31 12.18
CA PRO A 136 3.98 -3.40 12.25
C PRO A 136 3.36 -3.45 10.85
N HIS A 137 2.24 -4.15 10.71
CA HIS A 137 1.54 -4.33 9.43
C HIS A 137 1.28 -3.00 8.70
N ARG A 138 0.94 -1.96 9.45
CA ARG A 138 0.80 -0.59 8.94
C ARG A 138 2.05 -0.05 8.25
N ALA A 139 3.19 -0.19 8.91
CA ALA A 139 4.45 0.29 8.36
C ALA A 139 4.85 -0.57 7.15
N ARG A 140 4.58 -1.88 7.17
CA ARG A 140 4.75 -2.75 5.99
C ARG A 140 3.87 -2.30 4.82
N TYR A 141 2.60 -1.98 5.06
CA TYR A 141 1.69 -1.44 4.02
C TYR A 141 2.27 -0.18 3.38
N LEU A 142 2.70 0.79 4.19
CA LEU A 142 3.35 2.00 3.67
C LEU A 142 4.62 1.68 2.89
N LEU A 143 5.45 0.74 3.35
CA LEU A 143 6.66 0.32 2.63
C LEU A 143 6.35 -0.32 1.26
N CYS A 144 5.19 -0.95 1.12
CA CYS A 144 4.75 -1.58 -0.12
C CYS A 144 4.04 -0.61 -1.07
N ASP A 145 3.73 0.62 -0.65
CA ASP A 145 3.12 1.64 -1.51
C ASP A 145 4.18 2.19 -2.48
N GLY A 146 4.04 1.85 -3.76
CA GLY A 146 4.99 2.25 -4.80
C GLY A 146 4.98 3.74 -5.14
N LEU A 147 3.94 4.50 -4.74
CA LEU A 147 3.93 5.96 -4.87
C LEU A 147 4.70 6.63 -3.73
N LEU A 148 4.63 6.08 -2.53
CA LEU A 148 5.32 6.62 -1.34
C LEU A 148 6.78 6.15 -1.26
N ASN A 149 7.03 4.89 -1.57
CA ASN A 149 8.33 4.24 -1.43
C ASN A 149 8.75 3.56 -2.74
N PRO A 150 8.96 4.32 -3.84
CA PRO A 150 9.44 3.73 -5.09
C PRO A 150 10.82 3.09 -4.88
N PRO A 151 11.20 2.10 -5.70
CA PRO A 151 12.51 1.47 -5.60
C PRO A 151 13.64 2.53 -5.66
N ALA A 152 14.67 2.35 -4.85
CA ALA A 152 15.70 3.38 -4.63
C ALA A 152 16.45 3.70 -5.94
N GLN A 153 16.72 4.99 -6.19
CA GLN A 153 17.37 5.43 -7.43
C GLN A 153 18.81 4.91 -7.61
N GLY A 154 19.51 4.56 -6.52
CA GLY A 154 20.83 3.90 -6.58
C GLY A 154 20.79 2.48 -7.16
N GLN A 155 19.59 1.94 -7.39
CA GLN A 155 19.32 0.65 -8.02
C GLN A 155 18.81 0.82 -9.45
N SER A 156 19.21 1.88 -10.17
CA SER A 156 18.69 2.23 -11.49
C SER A 156 18.78 1.11 -12.53
N ALA A 157 19.79 0.24 -12.43
CA ALA A 157 19.97 -0.93 -13.32
C ALA A 157 19.06 -2.11 -12.97
N HIS A 158 18.39 -2.10 -11.81
CA HIS A 158 17.49 -3.18 -11.43
C HIS A 158 16.24 -3.18 -12.32
N ARG A 159 15.87 -4.40 -12.67
CA ARG A 159 14.77 -4.73 -13.54
C ARG A 159 13.50 -4.88 -12.71
N VAL A 160 12.43 -4.21 -13.14
CA VAL A 160 11.12 -4.27 -12.50
C VAL A 160 10.12 -4.87 -13.48
N HIS A 161 9.35 -5.85 -13.02
CA HIS A 161 8.28 -6.47 -13.78
C HIS A 161 6.97 -5.79 -13.43
N CYS A 162 6.24 -5.35 -14.46
CA CYS A 162 4.91 -4.78 -14.30
C CYS A 162 3.86 -5.89 -14.27
N ILE A 163 2.97 -5.82 -13.30
CA ILE A 163 1.89 -6.79 -13.11
C ILE A 163 0.57 -6.02 -13.07
N GLN A 164 -0.34 -6.40 -13.97
CA GLN A 164 -1.72 -5.94 -13.99
C GLN A 164 -2.55 -6.87 -13.11
N TYR A 165 -3.39 -6.30 -12.26
CA TYR A 165 -4.16 -7.05 -11.28
C TYR A 165 -5.65 -6.75 -11.47
N ALA A 166 -6.44 -7.80 -11.71
CA ALA A 166 -7.87 -7.68 -11.92
C ALA A 166 -8.64 -8.63 -10.99
N SER A 167 -9.36 -8.10 -10.00
CA SER A 167 -10.23 -8.86 -9.10
C SER A 167 -11.71 -8.76 -9.43
N HIS A 168 -12.08 -8.17 -10.56
CA HIS A 168 -13.47 -8.05 -10.98
C HIS A 168 -13.56 -7.94 -12.50
N ALA A 169 -14.64 -8.45 -13.09
CA ALA A 169 -14.86 -8.44 -14.54
C ALA A 169 -14.92 -7.04 -15.19
N LEU A 170 -15.16 -6.01 -14.37
CA LEU A 170 -15.15 -4.61 -14.81
C LEU A 170 -13.73 -4.02 -14.88
N TYR A 171 -12.75 -4.64 -14.24
CA TYR A 171 -11.37 -4.18 -14.28
C TYR A 171 -10.79 -4.48 -15.66
N GLN A 172 -10.30 -3.42 -16.29
CA GLN A 172 -9.75 -3.49 -17.62
C GLN A 172 -8.30 -3.98 -17.54
N VAL A 173 -8.01 -5.09 -18.20
CA VAL A 173 -6.64 -5.49 -18.51
C VAL A 173 -6.27 -4.92 -19.86
N PHE A 174 -5.02 -4.49 -20.00
CA PHE A 174 -4.52 -3.83 -21.19
C PHE A 174 -3.36 -4.59 -21.82
N ALA A 175 -3.29 -4.55 -23.15
CA ALA A 175 -2.04 -4.83 -23.83
C ALA A 175 -1.02 -3.78 -23.43
N THR A 176 0.22 -4.20 -23.30
CA THR A 176 1.34 -3.31 -23.08
C THR A 176 2.35 -3.54 -24.19
N GLY A 177 2.94 -2.48 -24.72
CA GLY A 177 4.02 -2.60 -25.72
C GLY A 177 5.28 -3.29 -25.20
N ARG A 178 5.33 -3.62 -23.90
CA ARG A 178 6.35 -4.45 -23.27
C ARG A 178 5.70 -5.65 -22.61
N PRO A 179 6.40 -6.78 -22.47
CA PRO A 179 5.91 -7.89 -21.68
C PRO A 179 5.55 -7.45 -20.27
N SER A 180 4.35 -7.79 -19.86
CA SER A 180 3.88 -7.62 -18.50
C SER A 180 3.13 -8.88 -18.07
N LEU A 181 2.91 -9.02 -16.78
CA LEU A 181 2.13 -10.13 -16.24
C LEU A 181 0.72 -9.65 -15.93
N VAL A 182 -0.19 -10.61 -15.88
CA VAL A 182 -1.57 -10.41 -15.47
C VAL A 182 -1.89 -11.39 -14.35
N VAL A 183 -2.47 -10.86 -13.28
CA VAL A 183 -3.08 -11.63 -12.19
C VAL A 183 -4.57 -11.39 -12.22
N LEU A 184 -5.36 -12.45 -12.40
CA LEU A 184 -6.80 -12.44 -12.23
C LEU A 184 -7.13 -13.07 -10.88
N GLN A 185 -7.94 -12.39 -10.07
CA GLN A 185 -8.54 -12.96 -8.87
C GLN A 185 -10.01 -13.28 -9.22
N MET A 186 -10.35 -14.57 -9.29
CA MET A 186 -11.71 -15.04 -9.64
C MET A 186 -12.44 -15.54 -8.38
N ASP A 187 -13.47 -16.38 -8.50
CA ASP A 187 -14.18 -16.86 -7.31
C ASP A 187 -13.49 -18.07 -6.66
N SER A 188 -12.73 -18.85 -7.44
CA SER A 188 -12.14 -20.14 -7.04
C SER A 188 -10.63 -20.09 -6.78
N ALA A 189 -9.89 -19.29 -7.55
CA ALA A 189 -8.43 -19.26 -7.52
C ALA A 189 -7.85 -17.93 -8.06
N PHE A 190 -6.53 -17.77 -7.88
CA PHE A 190 -5.76 -16.79 -8.65
C PHE A 190 -5.35 -17.39 -9.99
N TYR A 191 -5.25 -16.57 -11.03
CA TYR A 191 -4.70 -16.96 -12.33
C TYR A 191 -3.58 -16.01 -12.71
N ALA A 192 -2.37 -16.53 -12.91
CA ALA A 192 -1.19 -15.73 -13.21
C ALA A 192 -0.53 -16.16 -14.53
N MET A 193 -0.43 -15.20 -15.46
CA MET A 193 0.03 -15.43 -16.82
C MET A 193 0.72 -14.21 -17.42
N SER A 194 1.39 -14.36 -18.56
CA SER A 194 1.90 -13.21 -19.32
C SER A 194 0.78 -12.52 -20.12
N THR A 195 0.97 -11.25 -20.50
CA THR A 195 0.04 -10.60 -21.45
C THR A 195 -0.03 -11.32 -22.79
N ARG A 196 1.05 -12.00 -23.21
CA ARG A 196 1.08 -12.79 -24.45
C ARG A 196 0.17 -14.02 -24.34
N ASP A 197 0.21 -14.72 -23.20
CA ASP A 197 -0.67 -15.87 -22.96
C ASP A 197 -2.13 -15.41 -22.89
N MET A 198 -2.38 -14.26 -22.25
CA MET A 198 -3.69 -13.62 -22.23
C MET A 198 -4.20 -13.29 -23.64
N GLU A 199 -3.34 -12.80 -24.53
CA GLU A 199 -3.67 -12.54 -25.95
C GLU A 199 -4.02 -13.81 -26.70
N ALA A 200 -3.27 -14.89 -26.47
CA ALA A 200 -3.55 -16.20 -27.07
C ALA A 200 -4.90 -16.74 -26.61
N LEU A 201 -5.21 -16.68 -25.30
CA LEU A 201 -6.49 -17.09 -24.74
C LEU A 201 -7.67 -16.28 -25.29
N CYS A 202 -7.46 -14.99 -25.55
CA CYS A 202 -8.48 -14.11 -26.13
C CYS A 202 -8.64 -14.27 -27.66
N GLY A 203 -7.98 -15.26 -28.28
CA GLY A 203 -8.06 -15.54 -29.71
C GLY A 203 -7.35 -14.51 -30.60
N GLY A 204 -6.33 -13.82 -30.08
CA GLY A 204 -5.45 -12.92 -30.83
C GLY A 204 -6.09 -11.64 -31.41
N ARG A 205 -7.40 -11.46 -31.29
CA ARG A 205 -8.12 -10.28 -31.81
C ARG A 205 -8.16 -9.17 -30.77
N MET A 206 -7.03 -8.49 -30.59
CA MET A 206 -7.02 -7.18 -29.93
C MET A 206 -7.68 -6.15 -30.83
N ARG A 207 -8.65 -5.40 -30.30
CA ARG A 207 -9.24 -4.28 -31.04
C ARG A 207 -8.23 -3.13 -31.11
N HIS A 208 -8.06 -2.55 -32.29
CA HIS A 208 -7.14 -1.42 -32.52
C HIS A 208 -7.51 -0.13 -31.77
N ASN A 209 -8.72 -0.01 -31.20
CA ASN A 209 -9.23 1.24 -30.59
C ASN A 209 -8.82 1.46 -29.13
N GLY A 210 -7.65 0.95 -28.75
CA GLY A 210 -7.14 0.99 -27.39
C GLY A 210 -6.82 -0.42 -26.97
N MET A 211 -5.58 -0.59 -26.48
CA MET A 211 -4.96 -1.82 -26.02
C MET A 211 -5.75 -2.48 -24.87
N GLN A 212 -7.03 -2.77 -25.03
CA GLN A 212 -7.91 -3.31 -24.00
C GLN A 212 -8.36 -4.69 -24.45
N PHE A 213 -8.21 -5.65 -23.56
CA PHE A 213 -8.76 -6.97 -23.75
C PHE A 213 -10.29 -6.90 -23.56
N SER A 214 -11.02 -6.61 -24.64
CA SER A 214 -12.51 -6.57 -24.59
C SER A 214 -13.16 -7.90 -24.19
N GLN A 215 -12.37 -8.98 -24.14
CA GLN A 215 -12.81 -10.33 -23.81
C GLN A 215 -12.37 -10.81 -22.43
N VAL A 216 -11.67 -10.03 -21.60
CA VAL A 216 -11.34 -10.53 -20.24
C VAL A 216 -12.61 -10.80 -19.46
N SER A 217 -13.66 -9.98 -19.63
CA SER A 217 -14.98 -10.25 -19.03
C SER A 217 -15.53 -11.63 -19.40
N LYS A 218 -15.20 -12.16 -20.58
CA LYS A 218 -15.53 -13.54 -20.94
C LYS A 218 -14.76 -14.53 -20.08
N LEU A 219 -13.50 -14.28 -19.72
CA LEU A 219 -12.74 -15.17 -18.83
C LEU A 219 -13.40 -15.34 -17.45
N TRP A 220 -14.16 -14.36 -16.97
CA TRP A 220 -14.96 -14.52 -15.74
C TRP A 220 -16.21 -15.42 -15.90
N GLY A 221 -16.56 -15.82 -17.13
CA GLY A 221 -17.68 -16.72 -17.41
C GLY A 221 -17.34 -17.83 -18.42
N VAL A 222 -16.07 -18.03 -18.73
CA VAL A 222 -15.57 -19.09 -19.61
C VAL A 222 -15.34 -20.33 -18.76
N ASP A 223 -15.51 -21.48 -19.41
CA ASP A 223 -15.19 -22.79 -18.87
C ASP A 223 -13.74 -22.83 -18.35
N GLU A 224 -13.55 -23.05 -17.05
CA GLU A 224 -12.26 -22.94 -16.33
C GLU A 224 -11.15 -23.79 -16.97
N HIS A 225 -11.51 -24.81 -17.74
CA HIS A 225 -10.62 -25.72 -18.47
C HIS A 225 -9.57 -25.01 -19.34
N ASN A 226 -9.86 -23.86 -19.94
CA ASN A 226 -8.89 -23.17 -20.80
C ASN A 226 -7.85 -22.35 -20.02
N VAL A 227 -8.06 -22.13 -18.73
CA VAL A 227 -7.20 -21.30 -17.88
C VAL A 227 -6.55 -22.08 -16.74
N GLU A 228 -6.83 -23.38 -16.63
CA GLU A 228 -6.36 -24.26 -15.55
C GLU A 228 -4.83 -24.25 -15.40
N ASP A 229 -4.09 -24.22 -16.52
CA ASP A 229 -2.62 -24.15 -16.56
C ASP A 229 -2.02 -22.87 -15.92
N PHE A 230 -2.86 -21.86 -15.67
CA PHE A 230 -2.48 -20.60 -15.04
C PHE A 230 -3.00 -20.48 -13.61
N SER A 231 -3.78 -21.46 -13.14
CA SER A 231 -4.42 -21.45 -11.83
C SER A 231 -3.40 -21.57 -10.69
N CYS A 232 -3.68 -20.89 -9.60
CA CYS A 232 -2.90 -20.84 -8.37
C CYS A 232 -3.87 -20.95 -7.19
N ALA A 233 -3.83 -22.08 -6.48
CA ALA A 233 -4.79 -22.42 -5.43
C ALA A 233 -4.64 -21.59 -4.14
N ASP A 234 -3.52 -20.88 -3.98
CA ASP A 234 -3.22 -20.04 -2.82
C ASP A 234 -2.17 -18.96 -3.18
N VAL A 235 -1.85 -18.10 -2.21
CA VAL A 235 -0.88 -17.00 -2.41
C VAL A 235 0.55 -17.52 -2.57
N GLU A 236 0.89 -18.65 -1.97
CA GLU A 236 2.21 -19.29 -2.09
C GLU A 236 2.45 -19.77 -3.54
N SER A 237 1.46 -20.45 -4.11
CA SER A 237 1.44 -20.89 -5.50
C SER A 237 1.47 -19.69 -6.46
N LEU A 238 0.73 -18.63 -6.15
CA LEU A 238 0.77 -17.37 -6.89
C LEU A 238 2.18 -16.75 -6.85
N TYR A 239 2.81 -16.68 -5.68
CA TYR A 239 4.18 -16.20 -5.53
C TYR A 239 5.14 -17.01 -6.41
N ALA A 240 5.15 -18.35 -6.25
CA ALA A 240 6.03 -19.22 -7.00
C ALA A 240 5.85 -19.05 -8.52
N ARG A 241 4.59 -18.96 -8.99
CA ARG A 241 4.27 -18.72 -10.40
C ARG A 241 4.76 -17.36 -10.89
N LEU A 242 4.59 -16.29 -10.12
CA LEU A 242 5.06 -14.96 -10.48
C LEU A 242 6.59 -14.90 -10.58
N ILE A 243 7.32 -15.55 -9.66
CA ILE A 243 8.78 -15.65 -9.72
C ILE A 243 9.21 -16.39 -10.99
N ASP A 244 8.63 -17.56 -11.26
CA ASP A 244 8.93 -18.35 -12.46
C ASP A 244 8.66 -17.57 -13.76
N LEU A 245 7.51 -16.89 -13.85
CA LEU A 245 7.19 -16.04 -14.99
C LEU A 245 8.19 -14.89 -15.16
N CYS A 246 8.58 -14.21 -14.07
CA CYS A 246 9.56 -13.13 -14.13
C CYS A 246 10.97 -13.63 -14.51
N GLU A 247 11.35 -14.85 -14.12
CA GLU A 247 12.63 -15.44 -14.46
C GLU A 247 12.71 -15.91 -15.91
N ARG A 248 11.64 -16.54 -16.42
CA ARG A 248 11.54 -16.92 -17.85
C ARG A 248 11.58 -15.69 -18.73
N ASP A 249 10.93 -14.62 -18.29
CA ASP A 249 10.83 -13.38 -19.02
C ASP A 249 12.06 -12.47 -18.87
N ARG A 250 13.21 -12.97 -18.40
CA ARG A 250 14.48 -12.20 -18.37
C ARG A 250 14.94 -11.70 -19.74
N GLN A 251 14.41 -12.30 -20.81
CA GLN A 251 14.67 -11.87 -22.18
C GLN A 251 13.77 -10.70 -22.61
N SER A 252 12.62 -10.48 -21.96
CA SER A 252 11.89 -9.24 -22.15
C SER A 252 12.66 -8.11 -21.52
N ASP A 253 12.82 -7.00 -22.25
CA ASP A 253 13.43 -5.78 -21.76
C ASP A 253 12.51 -5.15 -20.69
N PRO A 254 12.71 -5.45 -19.39
CA PRO A 254 11.78 -5.04 -18.36
C PRO A 254 12.02 -3.57 -18.02
N ILE A 255 11.06 -2.92 -17.36
CA ILE A 255 11.22 -1.50 -17.04
C ILE A 255 12.31 -1.30 -15.99
N THR A 256 13.17 -0.31 -16.19
CA THR A 256 14.16 0.07 -15.18
C THR A 256 13.48 0.83 -14.04
N VAL A 257 14.07 0.80 -12.84
CA VAL A 257 13.60 1.60 -11.70
C VAL A 257 13.50 3.09 -12.05
N GLU A 258 14.45 3.60 -12.83
CA GLU A 258 14.45 4.99 -13.28
C GLU A 258 13.26 5.29 -14.20
N GLU A 259 13.00 4.43 -15.17
CA GLU A 259 11.88 4.62 -16.08
C GLU A 259 10.53 4.50 -15.35
N LEU A 260 10.39 3.55 -14.42
CA LEU A 260 9.22 3.46 -13.54
C LEU A 260 9.05 4.75 -12.73
N SER A 261 10.13 5.26 -12.16
CA SER A 261 10.13 6.51 -11.37
C SER A 261 9.68 7.73 -12.19
N ARG A 262 10.00 7.78 -13.48
CA ARG A 262 9.54 8.83 -14.42
C ARG A 262 8.06 8.69 -14.77
N ARG A 263 7.51 7.47 -14.71
CA ARG A 263 6.08 7.19 -14.97
C ARG A 263 5.19 7.40 -13.76
N ILE A 264 5.75 7.32 -12.54
CA ILE A 264 5.02 7.58 -11.30
C ILE A 264 4.59 9.06 -11.27
N PRO A 265 3.28 9.36 -11.15
CA PRO A 265 2.83 10.73 -11.06
C PRO A 265 3.40 11.38 -9.79
N ARG A 266 4.25 12.39 -9.97
CA ARG A 266 4.80 13.19 -8.86
C ARG A 266 4.15 14.58 -8.89
N PRO A 267 3.81 15.17 -7.74
CA PRO A 267 3.44 16.57 -7.67
C PRO A 267 4.57 17.41 -8.28
N ARG A 268 4.26 18.29 -9.24
CA ARG A 268 5.26 19.14 -9.92
C ARG A 268 5.96 20.11 -8.95
N ALA A 269 5.25 20.50 -7.90
CA ALA A 269 5.74 21.28 -6.79
C ALA A 269 4.91 20.91 -5.54
N PRO A 270 5.43 21.12 -4.32
CA PRO A 270 4.55 21.16 -3.16
C PRO A 270 3.50 22.26 -3.40
N PRO A 271 2.20 21.99 -3.22
CA PRO A 271 1.12 22.89 -3.64
C PRO A 271 1.18 24.29 -2.99
N LYS A 272 1.95 24.42 -1.88
CA LYS A 272 2.32 25.64 -1.17
C LYS A 272 3.69 25.37 -0.50
N PRO A 273 4.50 26.39 -0.12
CA PRO A 273 5.60 26.16 0.82
C PRO A 273 5.04 25.34 1.99
N ALA A 274 5.71 24.23 2.31
CA ALA A 274 5.21 23.29 3.29
C ALA A 274 4.86 24.05 4.57
N GLN A 275 3.56 24.14 4.89
CA GLN A 275 3.14 24.69 6.16
C GLN A 275 3.72 23.76 7.22
N LEU A 276 4.71 24.26 7.96
CA LEU A 276 5.36 23.51 9.02
C LEU A 276 4.26 22.98 9.94
N LEU A 277 4.17 21.65 10.08
CA LEU A 277 3.17 20.99 10.94
C LEU A 277 3.44 21.23 12.45
N GLY A 278 4.50 21.97 12.76
CA GLY A 278 4.83 22.48 14.07
C GLY A 278 6.04 23.40 13.98
N TRP A 279 6.20 24.30 14.95
CA TRP A 279 7.47 24.98 15.16
C TRP A 279 8.44 24.02 15.84
N ALA A 280 9.72 24.08 15.49
CA ALA A 280 10.74 23.36 16.23
C ALA A 280 10.67 23.80 17.72
N ILE A 281 10.49 22.83 18.61
CA ILE A 281 10.54 23.05 20.06
C ILE A 281 11.98 23.42 20.39
N GLY A 282 12.30 24.71 20.31
CA GLY A 282 13.66 25.23 20.45
C GLY A 282 13.88 26.61 19.81
N GLU A 283 13.05 26.99 18.83
CA GLU A 283 13.12 28.32 18.19
C GLU A 283 12.09 29.31 18.76
N GLN A 284 11.67 29.14 20.02
CA GLN A 284 11.23 30.32 20.78
C GLN A 284 12.47 31.14 21.10
N GLY A 285 12.87 31.97 20.14
CA GLY A 285 13.78 33.08 20.38
C GLY A 285 13.33 33.80 21.66
N ASN A 286 14.31 34.04 22.53
CA ASN A 286 14.23 34.74 23.80
C ASN A 286 13.77 36.21 23.66
N ASN A 287 12.68 36.49 22.94
CA ASN A 287 12.04 37.80 22.89
C ASN A 287 11.08 37.97 24.07
N ARG A 288 11.50 37.54 25.27
CA ARG A 288 10.97 38.04 26.53
C ARG A 288 11.70 39.34 26.89
N SER A 289 11.53 40.37 26.07
CA SER A 289 11.51 41.74 26.60
C SER A 289 10.17 41.94 27.31
N GLY A 290 10.05 41.33 28.49
CA GLY A 290 8.93 41.62 29.38
C GLY A 290 8.99 43.08 29.86
N PRO A 291 7.85 43.70 30.18
CA PRO A 291 7.84 45.00 30.83
C PRO A 291 8.53 44.89 32.19
N LYS A 292 9.45 45.82 32.46
CA LYS A 292 10.20 45.94 33.72
C LYS A 292 9.23 46.18 34.87
N SER A 293 8.82 45.10 35.55
CA SER A 293 8.12 45.16 36.83
C SER A 293 9.12 45.51 37.92
N SER A 294 9.11 46.77 38.31
CA SER A 294 9.79 47.31 39.49
C SER A 294 9.14 46.85 40.79
N LYS A 295 9.98 46.64 41.82
CA LYS A 295 9.68 46.70 43.27
C LYS A 295 8.83 45.58 43.89
N GLY A 296 9.40 44.93 44.90
CA GLY A 296 8.60 44.48 46.05
C GLY A 296 9.10 43.27 46.83
N SER A 297 9.83 43.54 47.91
CA SER A 297 9.91 42.78 49.18
C SER A 297 10.32 41.30 49.18
N THR A 298 11.59 41.11 49.53
CA THR A 298 12.07 40.37 50.70
C THR A 298 11.01 39.97 51.75
N ARG A 299 10.92 38.67 52.08
CA ARG A 299 11.01 38.10 53.46
C ARG A 299 10.91 36.55 53.47
N PRO A 300 11.31 35.86 54.57
CA PRO A 300 12.11 34.63 54.50
C PRO A 300 11.47 33.37 55.12
N ARG A 301 12.14 32.23 54.84
CA ARG A 301 12.36 31.01 55.68
C ARG A 301 11.21 30.40 56.51
N ARG A 302 10.89 29.14 56.18
CA ARG A 302 10.66 27.96 57.07
C ARG A 302 10.93 26.74 56.17
N LYS A 303 11.95 25.89 56.29
CA LYS A 303 12.53 25.05 57.37
C LYS A 303 11.54 24.05 57.99
N GLY A 304 11.71 22.78 57.59
CA GLY A 304 11.15 21.56 58.20
C GLY A 304 11.18 20.41 57.17
N ARG A 305 12.26 19.60 57.12
CA ARG A 305 12.49 18.32 57.82
C ARG A 305 12.01 17.15 56.95
N GLU A 306 12.91 16.46 56.23
CA GLU A 306 13.68 15.28 56.67
C GLU A 306 12.78 14.10 57.04
N ASP A 307 12.83 13.05 56.21
CA ASP A 307 13.07 11.63 56.53
C ASP A 307 12.45 10.76 55.43
N GLU A 308 12.96 9.59 55.02
CA GLU A 308 14.24 8.90 55.14
C GLU A 308 14.04 7.59 54.35
N GLN A 309 15.06 7.17 53.60
CA GLN A 309 15.39 5.78 53.20
C GLN A 309 14.31 4.84 52.61
N ARG A 310 14.63 4.29 51.42
CA ARG A 310 15.03 2.88 51.36
C ARG A 310 15.85 2.54 50.12
N ALA A 311 16.93 1.82 50.41
CA ALA A 311 17.91 1.25 49.50
C ALA A 311 17.36 0.06 48.70
N GLY A 312 18.02 -0.24 47.59
CA GLY A 312 17.82 -1.45 46.80
C GLY A 312 18.79 -1.50 45.64
N ALA A 313 20.04 -1.85 45.94
CA ALA A 313 21.06 -2.17 44.95
C ALA A 313 20.75 -3.51 44.27
N CYS A 314 20.99 -3.61 42.96
CA CYS A 314 21.31 -4.88 42.32
C CYS A 314 22.34 -4.63 41.20
N VAL A 315 23.50 -5.21 41.42
CA VAL A 315 24.64 -5.36 40.49
C VAL A 315 24.49 -6.75 39.88
N VAL A 316 24.54 -6.88 38.54
CA VAL A 316 25.15 -8.03 37.82
C VAL A 316 25.53 -7.58 36.39
N GLU A 317 26.84 -7.51 36.15
CA GLU A 317 27.66 -8.04 35.03
C GLU A 317 26.91 -8.46 33.73
N GLY A 318 27.35 -8.19 32.50
CA GLY A 318 28.68 -8.27 31.91
C GLY A 318 28.54 -9.14 30.65
N ILE A 319 28.56 -8.55 29.44
CA ILE A 319 28.46 -9.29 28.17
C ILE A 319 29.79 -9.13 27.42
N GLU A 320 30.54 -10.23 27.34
CA GLU A 320 31.73 -10.37 26.52
C GLU A 320 31.36 -10.59 25.04
N LEU A 321 32.16 -9.96 24.18
CA LEU A 321 32.17 -10.13 22.73
C LEU A 321 33.06 -11.34 22.39
N GLY A 322 32.45 -12.42 21.89
CA GLY A 322 33.18 -13.55 21.31
C GLY A 322 33.32 -13.39 19.80
N SER A 323 34.55 -13.21 19.34
CA SER A 323 34.97 -13.30 17.94
C SER A 323 35.29 -14.76 17.59
N SER A 324 34.81 -15.25 16.45
CA SER A 324 35.43 -16.30 15.62
C SER A 324 34.78 -16.29 14.24
#